data_AF-A0A1R3KRQ7-F1
#
_entry.id   AF-A0A1R3KRQ7-F1
#
_cell.length_a   1.000
_cell.length_b   1.000
_cell.length_c   1.000
_cell.angle_alpha   90.00
_cell.angle_beta   90.00
_cell.angle_gamma   90.00
#
_symmetry.space_group_name_H-M   'P 1'
#
loop_
_entity.id
_entity.type
_entity.pdbx_description
1 polymer ?
#
loop_
_entity_poly.entity_id
_entity_poly.type
_entity_poly.pdbx_seq_one_letter_code
_entity_poly.pdbx_strand_id
1 'polypeptide(L)'
;MEAEADYIGLMLIASAGYDPQVAPNLYENQFPLMFPEIAPNVYENLDYWVSFISTHPSGKKRAKLLKKPRTMELAKQVYEDVKAGNHIACFLFEV
;
A
#
# COMPACT_ATOMS: atom_id res chain seq x y z
N MET A 1 -14.14 0.62 -3.91
CA MET A 1 -13.17 -0.26 -4.57
C MET A 1 -11.75 0.02 -4.10
N GLU A 2 -11.23 1.24 -4.21
CA GLU A 2 -9.85 1.58 -3.75
C GLU A 2 -9.49 1.10 -2.34
N ALA A 3 -10.39 1.29 -1.36
CA ALA A 3 -10.13 0.88 0.02
C ALA A 3 -9.94 -0.64 0.20
N GLU A 4 -10.62 -1.43 -0.63
CA GLU A 4 -10.48 -2.89 -0.65
C GLU A 4 -9.17 -3.30 -1.32
N ALA A 5 -8.84 -2.68 -2.46
CA ALA A 5 -7.55 -2.89 -3.12
C ALA A 5 -6.37 -2.50 -2.21
N ASP A 6 -6.49 -1.39 -1.49
CA ASP A 6 -5.52 -0.92 -0.50
C ASP A 6 -5.33 -1.93 0.63
N TYR A 7 -6.43 -2.47 1.17
CA TYR A 7 -6.39 -3.48 2.22
C TYR A 7 -5.70 -4.76 1.74
N ILE A 8 -6.13 -5.29 0.60
CA ILE A 8 -5.58 -6.52 0.03
C ILE A 8 -4.10 -6.33 -0.29
N GLY A 9 -3.73 -5.20 -0.89
CA GLY A 9 -2.34 -4.83 -1.14
C GLY A 9 -1.51 -4.78 0.13
N LEU A 10 -2.02 -4.16 1.20
CA LEU A 10 -1.35 -4.09 2.51
C LEU A 10 -1.09 -5.49 3.10
N MET A 11 -2.06 -6.40 3.01
CA MET A 11 -1.90 -7.77 3.50
C MET A 11 -0.93 -8.57 2.63
N LEU A 12 -0.96 -8.39 1.31
CA LEU A 12 -0.03 -9.05 0.39
C LEU A 12 1.42 -8.65 0.67
N ILE A 13 1.72 -7.36 0.84
CA ILE A 13 3.09 -6.93 1.14
C ILE A 13 3.57 -7.45 2.51
N ALA A 14 2.69 -7.47 3.52
CA ALA A 14 3.00 -8.03 4.82
C ALA A 14 3.28 -9.54 4.72
N SER A 15 2.45 -10.27 3.98
CA SER A 15 2.61 -11.72 3.76
C SER A 15 3.88 -12.07 2.97
N ALA A 16 4.39 -11.15 2.16
CA ALA A 16 5.66 -11.26 1.47
C ALA A 16 6.87 -10.85 2.34
N GLY A 17 6.64 -10.43 3.59
CA GLY A 17 7.69 -10.06 4.55
C GLY A 17 8.21 -8.64 4.41
N TYR A 18 7.47 -7.74 3.75
CA TYR A 18 7.73 -6.30 3.71
C TYR A 18 6.98 -5.57 4.82
N ASP A 19 7.59 -4.51 5.39
CA ASP A 19 6.97 -3.73 6.47
C ASP A 19 5.71 -2.98 5.95
N PRO A 20 4.50 -3.32 6.44
CA PRO A 20 3.26 -2.71 5.99
C PRO A 20 3.15 -1.21 6.32
N GLN A 21 3.93 -0.70 7.28
CA GLN A 21 3.91 0.71 7.67
C GLN A 21 4.47 1.65 6.61
N VAL A 22 5.17 1.12 5.61
CA VAL A 22 5.67 1.90 4.48
C VAL A 22 4.52 2.30 3.53
N ALA A 23 3.45 1.50 3.44
CA ALA A 23 2.38 1.70 2.48
C ALA A 23 1.60 3.02 2.65
N PRO A 24 1.20 3.47 3.85
CA PRO A 24 0.54 4.78 4.00
C PRO A 24 1.38 5.96 3.50
N ASN A 25 2.71 5.91 3.65
CA ASN A 25 3.61 6.98 3.21
C ASN A 25 3.62 7.12 1.68
N LEU A 26 3.35 6.02 0.96
CA LEU A 26 3.19 6.01 -0.50
C LEU A 26 2.00 6.87 -0.96
N TYR A 27 0.94 6.94 -0.15
CA TYR A 27 -0.31 7.61 -0.48
C TYR A 27 -0.43 9.02 0.11
N GLU A 28 0.27 9.32 1.21
CA GLU A 28 0.35 10.69 1.75
C GLU A 28 1.20 11.61 0.87
N ASN A 29 2.26 11.05 0.30
CA ASN A 29 3.20 11.75 -0.54
C ASN A 29 2.74 11.61 -1.98
N GLN A 30 2.33 12.72 -2.57
CA GLN A 30 1.83 12.76 -3.95
C GLN A 30 2.91 12.21 -4.90
N PHE A 31 2.69 11.02 -5.46
CA PHE A 31 3.44 10.47 -6.59
C PHE A 31 3.49 11.48 -7.74
N PRO A 32 4.59 11.64 -8.52
CA PRO A 32 5.84 10.88 -8.63
C PRO A 32 7.12 11.67 -8.24
N LEU A 33 6.99 12.90 -7.75
CA LEU A 33 8.13 13.79 -7.48
C LEU A 33 8.98 13.39 -6.26
N MET A 34 8.48 12.47 -5.42
CA MET A 34 9.12 12.11 -4.15
C MET A 34 9.88 10.79 -4.17
N PHE A 35 9.75 9.99 -5.24
CA PHE A 35 10.50 8.74 -5.43
C PHE A 35 11.32 8.79 -6.73
N PRO A 36 12.25 9.76 -6.87
CA PRO A 36 13.08 9.89 -8.07
C PRO A 36 13.94 8.64 -8.35
N GLU A 37 14.22 7.83 -7.31
CA GLU A 37 14.94 6.56 -7.44
C GLU A 37 14.10 5.42 -8.03
N ILE A 38 12.77 5.45 -7.86
CA ILE A 38 11.86 4.39 -8.35
C ILE A 38 11.41 4.69 -9.79
N ALA A 39 11.36 5.97 -10.16
CA ALA A 39 10.97 6.41 -11.49
C ALA A 39 12.03 7.40 -12.03
N PRO A 40 13.21 6.92 -12.47
CA PRO A 40 14.28 7.79 -12.94
C PRO A 40 13.89 8.68 -14.12
N ASN A 41 12.80 8.35 -14.84
CA ASN A 41 12.25 9.11 -15.96
C ASN A 41 10.76 9.47 -15.76
N VAL A 42 10.43 10.20 -14.68
CA VAL A 42 9.06 10.69 -14.40
C VAL A 42 8.42 11.36 -15.63
N TYR A 43 9.20 12.11 -16.41
CA TYR A 43 8.74 12.83 -17.58
C TYR A 43 8.47 11.94 -18.81
N GLU A 44 9.15 10.80 -18.95
CA GLU A 44 8.87 9.83 -20.04
C GLU A 44 7.61 9.01 -19.77
N ASN A 45 7.16 8.93 -18.51
CA ASN A 45 5.98 8.18 -18.10
C ASN A 45 4.81 9.09 -17.67
N LEU A 46 4.86 10.38 -18.02
CA LEU A 46 3.88 11.36 -17.55
C LEU A 46 2.44 10.95 -17.91
N ASP A 47 2.21 10.45 -19.12
CA ASP A 47 0.88 9.98 -19.56
C ASP A 47 0.40 8.77 -18.74
N TYR A 48 1.29 7.84 -18.41
CA TYR A 48 0.99 6.71 -17.53
C TYR A 48 0.59 7.21 -16.13
N TRP A 49 1.35 8.15 -15.57
CA TRP A 49 1.07 8.72 -14.26
C TRP A 49 -0.24 9.53 -14.24
N VAL A 50 -0.52 10.31 -15.29
CA VAL A 50 -1.77 11.06 -15.45
C VAL A 50 -2.97 10.12 -15.59
N SER A 51 -2.83 9.04 -16.36
CA SER A 51 -3.86 8.01 -16.50
C SER A 51 -4.14 7.29 -15.17
N PHE A 52 -3.08 6.97 -14.42
CA PHE A 52 -3.18 6.33 -13.11
C PHE A 52 -3.92 7.19 -12.08
N ILE A 53 -3.60 8.49 -11.97
CA ILE A 53 -4.29 9.40 -11.03
C ILE A 53 -5.71 9.76 -11.48
N SER A 54 -6.01 9.63 -12.78
CA SER A 54 -7.36 9.89 -13.32
C SER A 54 -8.33 8.75 -12.99
N THR A 55 -7.83 7.53 -12.89
CA THR A 55 -8.62 6.33 -12.58
C THR A 55 -8.68 6.03 -11.08
N HIS A 56 -7.66 6.45 -10.31
CA HIS A 56 -7.61 6.26 -8.86
C HIS A 56 -7.57 7.61 -8.12
N PRO A 57 -8.62 7.96 -7.35
CA PRO A 57 -8.67 9.24 -6.64
C PRO A 57 -7.55 9.37 -5.59
N SER A 58 -7.17 10.64 -5.32
CA SER A 58 -5.96 11.00 -4.55
C SER A 58 -5.76 10.25 -3.22
N GLY A 59 -4.48 9.98 -2.92
CA GLY A 59 -4.04 9.08 -1.85
C GLY A 59 -4.29 9.53 -0.41
N LYS A 60 -4.56 10.82 -0.12
CA LYS A 60 -4.70 11.30 1.28
C LYS A 60 -5.82 10.60 2.06
N LYS A 61 -6.98 10.34 1.43
CA LYS A 61 -8.09 9.63 2.08
C LYS A 61 -7.77 8.14 2.25
N ARG A 62 -7.09 7.55 1.27
CA ARG A 62 -6.64 6.15 1.26
C ARG A 62 -5.59 5.88 2.35
N ALA A 63 -4.60 6.76 2.47
CA ALA A 63 -3.61 6.72 3.54
C ALA A 63 -4.24 6.73 4.94
N LYS A 64 -5.23 7.62 5.17
CA LYS A 64 -5.96 7.66 6.45
C LYS A 64 -6.70 6.37 6.76
N LEU A 65 -7.25 5.71 5.74
CA LEU A 65 -7.92 4.42 5.91
C LEU A 65 -6.92 3.31 6.28
N LEU A 66 -5.76 3.27 5.60
CA LEU A 66 -4.70 2.32 5.91
C LEU A 66 -4.10 2.50 7.32
N LYS A 67 -4.07 3.74 7.82
CA LYS A 67 -3.62 4.06 9.18
C LYS A 67 -4.65 3.70 10.27
N LYS A 68 -5.84 3.20 9.93
CA LYS A 68 -6.81 2.75 10.95
C LYS A 68 -6.17 1.64 11.80
N PRO A 69 -6.29 1.70 13.14
CA PRO A 69 -5.61 0.77 14.05
C PRO A 69 -5.82 -0.69 13.66
N ARG A 70 -7.08 -1.11 13.49
CA ARG A 70 -7.43 -2.49 13.14
C ARG A 70 -6.73 -3.00 11.88
N THR A 71 -6.73 -2.22 10.79
CA THR A 71 -6.11 -2.63 9.51
C THR A 71 -4.60 -2.75 9.64
N MET A 72 -3.95 -1.78 10.29
CA MET A 72 -2.50 -1.76 10.45
C MET A 72 -2.02 -2.83 11.43
N GLU A 73 -2.77 -3.08 12.51
CA GLU A 73 -2.46 -4.14 13.48
C GLU A 73 -2.53 -5.52 12.85
N LEU A 74 -3.57 -5.80 12.05
CA LEU A 74 -3.68 -7.07 11.32
C LEU A 74 -2.52 -7.27 10.34
N ALA A 75 -2.14 -6.22 9.59
CA ALA A 75 -1.03 -6.31 8.67
C ALA A 75 0.30 -6.52 9.40
N LYS A 76 0.50 -5.87 10.55
CA LYS A 76 1.68 -6.09 11.40
C LYS A 76 1.73 -7.53 11.91
N GLN A 77 0.62 -8.07 12.38
CA GLN A 77 0.55 -9.45 12.85
C GLN A 77 0.98 -10.42 11.74
N VAL A 78 0.46 -10.25 10.53
CA VAL A 78 0.85 -11.05 9.35
C VAL A 78 2.35 -10.92 9.07
N TYR A 79 2.89 -9.70 9.09
CA TYR A 79 4.32 -9.45 8.86
C TYR A 79 5.20 -10.14 9.91
N GLU A 80 4.86 -10.02 11.20
CA GLU A 80 5.63 -10.66 12.29
C GLU A 80 5.54 -12.19 12.22
N ASP A 81 4.38 -12.74 11.88
CA ASP A 81 4.21 -14.19 11.68
C ASP A 81 5.10 -14.70 10.55
N VAL A 82 5.16 -13.98 9.42
CA VAL A 82 6.07 -14.31 8.30
C VAL A 82 7.54 -14.23 8.74
N LYS A 83 7.91 -13.19 9.50
CA LYS A 83 9.28 -13.04 10.04
C LYS A 83 9.66 -14.14 11.01
N ALA A 84 8.69 -14.68 11.77
CA ALA A 84 8.86 -15.84 12.62
C ALA A 84 8.94 -17.17 11.85
N GLY A 85 8.73 -17.17 10.53
CA GLY A 85 8.74 -18.36 9.69
C GLY A 85 7.39 -19.10 9.63
N ASN A 86 6.31 -18.48 10.12
CA ASN A 86 4.98 -19.05 10.07
C ASN A 86 4.39 -18.91 8.65
N HIS A 87 3.63 -19.91 8.21
CA HIS A 87 2.95 -19.88 6.91
C HIS A 87 1.62 -19.13 7.02
N ILE A 88 1.42 -18.13 6.16
CA ILE A 88 0.15 -17.40 6.05
C ILE A 88 -0.72 -18.03 4.97
N ALA A 89 -1.80 -18.71 5.37
CA ALA A 89 -2.70 -19.38 4.44
C ALA A 89 -3.82 -18.45 3.92
N CYS A 90 -4.27 -17.48 4.72
CA CYS A 90 -5.28 -16.49 4.32
C CYS A 90 -5.31 -15.29 5.29
N PHE A 91 -5.95 -14.22 4.85
CA PHE A 91 -6.33 -13.05 5.66
C PHE A 91 -7.73 -12.62 5.23
N LEU A 92 -8.61 -12.37 6.22
CA LEU A 92 -10.00 -12.00 5.97
C LEU A 92 -10.11 -10.50 5.72
N PHE A 93 -10.92 -10.11 4.74
CA PHE A 93 -11.36 -8.73 4.58
C PHE A 93 -12.79 -8.60 5.12
N GLU A 94 -12.95 -7.86 6.22
CA GLU A 94 -14.26 -7.53 6.78
C GLU A 94 -14.54 -6.06 6.52
N VAL A 95 -15.64 -5.77 5.82
CA VAL A 95 -16.09 -4.42 5.45
C VAL A 95 -17.12 -3.90 6.44
#